data_AF-A0A3D4IDE3-F1
#
_entry.id   AF-A0A3D4IDE3-F1
#
_cell.length_a   1.000
_cell.length_b   1.000
_cell.length_c   1.000
_cell.angle_alpha   90.00
_cell.angle_beta   90.00
_cell.angle_gamma   90.00
#
_symmetry.space_group_name_H-M   'P 1'
#
loop_
_entity.id
_entity.type
_entity.pdbx_description
1 polymer ?
#
loop_
_entity_poly.entity_id
_entity_poly.type
_entity_poly.pdbx_seq_one_letter_code
_entity_poly.pdbx_strand_id
1 'polypeptide(L)'
;MVTLMKHLLLLSLLLGLSGCPLIPNGGDPFLHYPYPQSITVNLEPSDGGRPVHAPVVLLGGIEVRTGTLREVAVFFESSEDLAVEAPAPAPLAQLVEGESRVWSIQINKGKGKADAGGTWVRLRVVYKPDYERLLALVSDEVQYPHAEIRETYRAATLRSMEAETLATNATRLFFE
;
A
#
# COMPACT_ATOMS: atom_id res chain seq x y z
N MET A 1 43.13 -56.74 -22.12
CA MET A 1 42.66 -56.07 -23.34
C MET A 1 41.55 -56.92 -23.98
N VAL A 2 40.32 -56.78 -23.45
CA VAL A 2 39.07 -57.49 -23.80
C VAL A 2 37.96 -56.62 -23.17
N THR A 3 36.77 -56.33 -23.67
CA THR A 3 36.10 -56.33 -24.98
C THR A 3 34.77 -55.58 -24.74
N LEU A 4 34.26 -54.90 -25.77
CA LEU A 4 32.97 -54.20 -25.82
C LEU A 4 31.76 -55.15 -25.59
N MET A 5 30.81 -54.80 -24.70
CA MET A 5 29.40 -55.27 -24.66
C MET A 5 28.65 -54.38 -23.64
N LYS A 6 27.64 -53.54 -23.96
CA LYS A 6 26.33 -53.72 -24.63
C LYS A 6 25.37 -54.73 -23.96
N HIS A 7 24.39 -54.15 -23.25
CA HIS A 7 23.03 -54.64 -22.92
C HIS A 7 22.87 -55.84 -21.95
N LEU A 8 22.29 -55.56 -20.77
CA LEU A 8 21.00 -56.08 -20.25
C LEU A 8 20.74 -55.35 -18.89
N LEU A 9 19.60 -54.69 -18.69
CA LEU A 9 18.45 -55.18 -17.92
C LEU A 9 18.77 -55.76 -16.52
N LEU A 10 18.33 -55.05 -15.46
CA LEU A 10 17.43 -55.53 -14.39
C LEU A 10 16.94 -54.27 -13.63
N LEU A 11 15.63 -54.03 -13.47
CA LEU A 11 14.80 -54.51 -12.34
C LEU A 11 15.33 -53.97 -10.99
N SER A 12 14.75 -52.95 -10.35
CA SER A 12 13.62 -53.01 -9.38
C SER A 12 13.59 -51.66 -8.59
N LEU A 13 12.62 -51.24 -7.75
CA LEU A 13 11.30 -51.77 -7.35
C LEU A 13 10.37 -50.61 -6.87
N LEU A 14 9.06 -50.75 -7.09
CA LEU A 14 7.88 -50.22 -6.34
C LEU A 14 7.75 -48.78 -5.76
N LEU A 15 6.50 -48.31 -5.93
CA LEU A 15 5.66 -47.50 -5.02
C LEU A 15 5.90 -45.99 -4.84
N GLY A 16 4.92 -45.24 -5.36
CA GLY A 16 4.11 -44.37 -4.51
C GLY A 16 4.51 -42.90 -4.48
N LEU A 17 3.77 -42.08 -5.23
CA LEU A 17 2.85 -41.11 -4.62
C LEU A 17 1.86 -40.61 -5.66
N SER A 18 0.60 -40.55 -5.21
CA SER A 18 -0.48 -39.65 -5.62
C SER A 18 -0.24 -38.82 -6.89
N GLY A 19 -1.02 -39.09 -7.94
CA GLY A 19 -1.16 -38.11 -9.01
C GLY A 19 -1.65 -36.79 -8.43
N CYS A 20 -0.87 -35.72 -8.59
CA CYS A 20 -1.34 -34.38 -8.33
C CYS A 20 -2.63 -34.18 -9.17
N PRO A 21 -3.78 -33.86 -8.56
CA PRO A 21 -4.86 -33.30 -9.34
C PRO A 21 -4.29 -32.02 -9.97
N LEU A 22 -4.21 -32.00 -11.30
CA LEU A 22 -3.88 -30.80 -12.04
C LEU A 22 -4.91 -29.75 -11.62
N ILE A 23 -4.47 -28.72 -10.90
CA ILE A 23 -5.29 -27.55 -10.62
C ILE A 23 -5.74 -27.03 -11.99
N PRO A 24 -7.05 -27.01 -12.30
CA PRO A 24 -7.51 -26.50 -13.58
C PRO A 24 -7.19 -25.00 -13.61
N ASN A 25 -6.15 -24.65 -14.37
CA ASN A 25 -5.65 -23.29 -14.49
C ASN A 25 -6.60 -22.49 -15.39
N GLY A 26 -7.76 -22.13 -14.82
CA GLY A 26 -8.92 -21.53 -15.48
C GLY A 26 -9.28 -20.15 -14.93
N GLY A 27 -8.33 -19.47 -14.27
CA GLY A 27 -8.44 -18.06 -13.94
C GLY A 27 -8.05 -17.20 -15.14
N ASP A 28 -8.91 -16.25 -15.51
CA ASP A 28 -8.58 -15.20 -16.48
C ASP A 28 -7.40 -14.36 -15.94
N PRO A 29 -6.28 -14.25 -16.67
CA PRO A 29 -5.05 -13.60 -16.19
C PRO A 29 -5.19 -12.08 -15.97
N PHE A 30 -6.36 -11.48 -16.20
CA PHE A 30 -6.59 -10.04 -16.05
C PHE A 30 -7.51 -9.64 -14.87
N LEU A 31 -7.99 -10.58 -14.06
CA LEU A 31 -8.95 -10.30 -12.97
C LEU A 31 -8.29 -9.78 -11.69
N HIS A 32 -7.86 -8.51 -11.74
CA HIS A 32 -7.34 -7.77 -10.59
C HIS A 32 -8.44 -6.97 -9.87
N TYR A 33 -8.89 -7.49 -8.73
CA TYR A 33 -9.73 -6.73 -7.78
C TYR A 33 -8.80 -6.03 -6.79
N PRO A 34 -8.74 -4.68 -6.73
CA PRO A 34 -7.88 -3.99 -5.78
C PRO A 34 -8.40 -4.19 -4.35
N TYR A 35 -7.51 -4.43 -3.39
CA TYR A 35 -7.86 -4.45 -1.97
C TYR A 35 -8.48 -3.10 -1.54
N PRO A 36 -9.48 -3.05 -0.65
CA PRO A 36 -10.16 -1.80 -0.30
C PRO A 36 -9.19 -0.79 0.32
N GLN A 37 -9.22 0.44 -0.18
CA GLN A 37 -8.42 1.53 0.40
C GLN A 37 -9.13 2.12 1.62
N SER A 38 -8.45 2.20 2.76
CA SER A 38 -8.99 2.90 3.93
C SER A 38 -8.94 4.43 3.79
N ILE A 39 -7.92 4.96 3.12
CA ILE A 39 -7.78 6.40 2.84
C ILE A 39 -7.27 6.71 1.43
N THR A 40 -7.65 7.89 0.95
CA THR A 40 -6.95 8.61 -0.12
C THR A 40 -6.11 9.73 0.49
N VAL A 41 -4.96 10.03 -0.11
CA VAL A 41 -4.00 11.05 0.36
C VAL A 41 -3.56 11.90 -0.83
N ASN A 42 -3.71 13.22 -0.76
CA ASN A 42 -3.31 14.17 -1.81
C ASN A 42 -2.33 15.23 -1.29
N LEU A 43 -1.48 15.74 -2.18
CA LEU A 43 -0.55 16.84 -1.89
C LEU A 43 -0.39 17.67 -3.15
N GLU A 44 -0.79 18.94 -3.10
CA GLU A 44 -0.90 19.81 -4.28
C GLU A 44 -0.55 21.27 -3.93
N PRO A 45 -0.08 22.10 -4.87
CA PRO A 45 0.09 23.54 -4.64
C PRO A 45 -1.26 24.24 -4.42
N SER A 46 -1.31 25.18 -3.48
CA SER A 46 -2.55 25.90 -3.15
C SER A 46 -3.08 26.81 -4.27
N ASP A 47 -2.25 27.11 -5.26
CA ASP A 47 -2.60 27.86 -6.47
C ASP A 47 -3.01 26.96 -7.66
N GLY A 48 -2.97 25.64 -7.49
CA GLY A 48 -3.24 24.65 -8.54
C GLY A 48 -2.15 24.53 -9.61
N GLY A 49 -0.99 25.16 -9.42
CA GLY A 49 0.14 25.10 -10.34
C GLY A 49 0.96 23.80 -10.24
N ARG A 50 2.13 23.79 -10.87
CA ARG A 50 3.23 22.87 -10.52
C ARG A 50 4.24 23.64 -9.65
N PRO A 51 4.76 23.04 -8.57
CA PRO A 51 5.78 23.71 -7.78
C PRO A 51 7.11 23.65 -8.53
N VAL A 52 7.60 24.80 -8.98
CA VAL A 52 8.91 24.90 -9.66
C VAL A 52 9.97 25.27 -8.63
N HIS A 53 9.72 26.29 -7.81
CA HIS A 53 10.66 26.76 -6.78
C HIS A 53 9.95 27.05 -5.46
N ALA A 54 10.71 26.97 -4.36
CA ALA A 54 10.29 27.53 -3.06
C ALA A 54 10.59 29.05 -3.02
N PRO A 55 9.81 29.86 -2.28
CA PRO A 55 8.73 29.47 -1.38
C PRO A 55 7.41 29.14 -2.09
N VAL A 56 6.68 28.14 -1.61
CA VAL A 56 5.34 27.76 -2.11
C VAL A 56 4.47 27.24 -0.96
N VAL A 57 3.16 27.50 -1.01
CA VAL A 57 2.19 26.90 -0.08
C VAL A 57 1.61 25.64 -0.73
N LEU A 58 1.65 24.52 -0.01
CA LEU A 58 1.01 23.28 -0.42
C LEU A 58 -0.19 22.97 0.46
N LEU A 59 -1.18 22.30 -0.11
CA LEU A 59 -2.31 21.69 0.57
C LEU A 59 -2.07 20.18 0.64
N GLY A 60 -1.88 19.67 1.84
CA GLY A 60 -1.88 18.23 2.11
C GLY A 60 -3.27 17.80 2.58
N GLY A 61 -3.86 16.79 1.96
CA GLY A 61 -5.20 16.31 2.30
C GLY A 61 -5.28 14.80 2.53
N ILE A 62 -6.27 14.40 3.31
CA ILE A 62 -6.76 13.03 3.43
C ILE A 62 -8.28 12.98 3.36
N GLU A 63 -8.78 11.85 2.84
CA GLU A 63 -10.18 11.46 2.86
C GLU A 63 -10.28 10.00 3.32
N VAL A 64 -11.17 9.72 4.27
CA VAL A 64 -11.46 8.34 4.72
C VAL A 64 -12.45 7.68 3.78
N ARG A 65 -12.04 6.54 3.21
CA ARG A 65 -12.78 5.82 2.16
C ARG A 65 -13.42 4.52 2.66
N THR A 66 -12.95 3.97 3.79
CA THR A 66 -13.50 2.74 4.38
C THR A 66 -13.33 2.73 5.89
N GLY A 67 -14.46 2.63 6.60
CA GLY A 67 -14.54 2.43 8.04
C GLY A 67 -14.05 3.59 8.89
N THR A 68 -13.83 3.30 10.17
CA THR A 68 -13.32 4.25 11.16
C THR A 68 -11.84 4.02 11.44
N LEU A 69 -11.00 4.98 11.07
CA LEU A 69 -9.58 4.97 11.38
C LEU A 69 -9.37 5.40 12.83
N ARG A 70 -8.34 4.85 13.47
CA ARG A 70 -7.89 5.23 14.81
C ARG A 70 -6.40 5.54 14.80
N GLU A 71 -5.92 6.23 15.84
CA GLU A 71 -4.48 6.46 16.07
C GLU A 71 -3.79 7.13 14.86
N VAL A 72 -4.46 8.12 14.25
CA VAL A 72 -4.03 8.72 12.98
C VAL A 72 -2.94 9.76 13.23
N ALA A 73 -1.73 9.49 12.72
CA ALA A 73 -0.58 10.37 12.76
C ALA A 73 -0.20 10.83 11.34
N VAL A 74 -0.03 12.15 11.18
CA VAL A 74 0.22 12.79 9.88
C VAL A 74 1.59 13.47 9.88
N PHE A 75 2.38 13.20 8.85
CA PHE A 75 3.75 13.64 8.72
C PHE A 75 3.95 14.36 7.39
N PHE A 76 4.56 15.54 7.44
CA PHE A 76 5.08 16.24 6.28
C PHE A 76 6.61 16.16 6.31
N GLU A 77 7.19 15.69 5.22
CA GLU A 77 8.62 15.40 5.08
C GLU A 77 9.11 15.99 3.75
N SER A 78 10.38 16.36 3.63
CA SER A 78 10.94 16.90 2.39
C SER A 78 12.38 16.44 2.15
N SER A 79 12.88 16.67 0.94
CA SER A 79 14.32 16.67 0.64
C SER A 79 15.06 17.78 1.43
N GLU A 80 16.38 17.66 1.61
CA GLU A 80 17.17 18.54 2.50
C GLU A 80 17.33 19.98 1.98
N ASP A 81 17.15 20.21 0.68
CA ASP A 81 17.10 21.52 0.02
C ASP A 81 15.76 22.25 0.21
N LEU A 82 14.80 21.61 0.88
CA LEU A 82 13.54 22.21 1.31
C LEU A 82 13.41 22.19 2.83
N ALA A 83 12.54 23.06 3.35
CA ALA A 83 12.12 23.08 4.73
C ALA A 83 10.59 23.18 4.79
N VAL A 84 9.96 22.27 5.52
CA VAL A 84 8.51 22.33 5.81
C VAL A 84 8.30 23.22 7.04
N GLU A 85 7.65 24.36 6.85
CA GLU A 85 7.18 25.25 7.90
C GLU A 85 5.68 25.08 8.09
N ALA A 86 5.34 24.17 9.01
CA ALA A 86 3.99 23.99 9.52
C ALA A 86 4.08 23.54 10.99
N PRO A 87 3.09 23.88 11.85
CA PRO A 87 2.93 23.14 13.09
C PRO A 87 2.71 21.67 12.75
N ALA A 88 3.42 20.76 13.42
CA ALA A 88 3.20 19.33 13.25
C ALA A 88 1.72 19.03 13.53
N PRO A 89 1.00 18.34 12.62
CA PRO A 89 -0.39 17.99 12.84
C PRO A 89 -0.56 17.25 14.17
N ALA A 90 -1.47 17.73 15.01
CA ALA A 90 -1.82 17.02 16.23
C ALA A 90 -2.36 15.63 15.87
N PRO A 91 -1.94 14.55 16.57
CA PRO A 91 -2.48 13.22 16.34
C PRO A 91 -4.00 13.22 16.49
N LEU A 92 -4.70 12.59 15.54
CA LEU A 92 -6.14 12.51 15.52
C LEU A 92 -6.54 11.14 16.09
N ALA A 93 -7.29 11.16 17.21
CA ALA A 93 -7.72 9.93 17.87
C ALA A 93 -8.55 9.02 16.94
N GLN A 94 -9.38 9.64 16.09
CA GLN A 94 -10.31 8.96 15.19
C GLN A 94 -10.60 9.81 13.94
N LEU A 95 -10.87 9.16 12.81
CA LEU A 95 -11.54 9.73 11.64
C LEU A 95 -12.56 8.72 11.09
N VAL A 96 -13.76 9.17 10.71
CA VAL A 96 -14.87 8.28 10.26
C VAL A 96 -15.01 8.19 8.74
N GLU A 97 -15.70 7.18 8.22
CA GLU A 97 -15.93 6.97 6.78
C GLU A 97 -16.57 8.22 6.13
N GLY A 98 -15.98 8.71 5.04
CA GLY A 98 -16.37 9.95 4.35
C GLY A 98 -15.81 11.25 4.97
N GLU A 99 -15.05 11.18 6.06
CA GLU A 99 -14.45 12.37 6.67
C GLU A 99 -13.15 12.80 5.96
N SER A 100 -12.96 14.12 5.81
CA SER A 100 -11.75 14.69 5.23
C SER A 100 -11.03 15.64 6.18
N ARG A 101 -9.71 15.78 5.97
CA ARG A 101 -8.86 16.79 6.63
C ARG A 101 -7.88 17.36 5.61
N VAL A 102 -7.62 18.66 5.72
CA VAL A 102 -6.66 19.39 4.89
C VAL A 102 -5.79 20.27 5.78
N TRP A 103 -4.49 20.29 5.50
CA TRP A 103 -3.50 21.14 6.13
C TRP A 103 -2.83 22.01 5.07
N SER A 104 -2.74 23.32 5.34
CA SER A 104 -1.89 24.22 4.59
C SER A 104 -0.50 24.21 5.21
N ILE A 105 0.54 23.99 4.39
CA ILE A 105 1.95 23.97 4.81
C ILE A 105 2.75 24.96 3.96
N GLN A 106 3.62 25.73 4.61
CA GLN A 106 4.58 26.57 3.89
C GLN A 106 5.82 25.72 3.58
N ILE A 107 6.26 25.72 2.32
CA ILE A 107 7.52 25.13 1.91
C ILE A 107 8.49 26.27 1.61
N ASN A 108 9.65 26.23 2.26
CA ASN A 108 10.73 27.19 2.10
C ASN A 108 12.00 26.50 1.62
N LYS A 109 13.00 27.28 1.20
CA LYS A 109 14.31 26.75 0.81
C LYS A 109 15.06 26.26 2.06
N GLY A 110 15.45 24.98 2.05
CA GLY A 110 16.26 24.33 3.06
C GLY A 110 17.74 24.70 2.97
N LYS A 111 18.56 24.02 3.78
CA LYS A 111 20.01 24.26 3.90
C LYS A 111 20.87 23.20 3.22
N GLY A 112 20.29 22.05 2.89
CA GLY A 112 20.98 20.95 2.22
C GLY A 112 20.95 21.04 0.71
N LYS A 113 20.93 19.87 0.06
CA LYS A 113 20.83 19.72 -1.40
C LYS A 113 19.74 18.70 -1.73
N ALA A 114 19.22 18.78 -2.95
CA ALA A 114 18.36 17.75 -3.51
C ALA A 114 19.06 16.38 -3.41
N ASP A 115 18.29 15.34 -3.09
CA ASP A 115 18.82 13.98 -3.05
C ASP A 115 18.81 13.34 -4.46
N ALA A 116 19.17 12.06 -4.58
CA ALA A 116 19.21 11.38 -5.88
C ALA A 116 17.81 11.23 -6.55
N GLY A 117 16.73 11.40 -5.79
CA GLY A 117 15.36 11.50 -6.27
C GLY A 117 14.89 12.94 -6.54
N GLY A 118 15.78 13.94 -6.43
CA GLY A 118 15.49 15.34 -6.71
C GLY A 118 14.92 16.10 -5.50
N THR A 119 14.21 17.19 -5.81
CA THR A 119 13.58 18.08 -4.84
C THR A 119 12.13 17.65 -4.63
N TRP A 120 11.72 17.31 -3.40
CA TRP A 120 10.39 16.74 -3.14
C TRP A 120 9.82 17.06 -1.75
N VAL A 121 8.49 16.99 -1.65
CA VAL A 121 7.73 16.98 -0.40
C VAL A 121 6.84 15.73 -0.36
N ARG A 122 6.74 15.09 0.80
CA ARG A 122 5.92 13.89 1.05
C ARG A 122 4.92 14.18 2.15
N LEU A 123 3.65 13.86 1.89
CA LEU A 123 2.65 13.65 2.93
C LEU A 123 2.60 12.14 3.21
N ARG A 124 2.85 11.75 4.47
CA ARG A 124 2.77 10.37 4.95
C ARG A 124 1.82 10.29 6.13
N VAL A 125 0.96 9.29 6.13
CA VAL A 125 -0.09 9.09 7.13
C VAL A 125 -0.03 7.66 7.65
N VAL A 126 0.03 7.51 8.96
CA VAL A 126 0.07 6.24 9.68
C VAL A 126 -1.18 6.13 10.55
N TYR A 127 -1.85 4.99 10.55
CA TYR A 127 -3.14 4.82 11.23
C TYR A 127 -3.46 3.34 11.50
N LYS A 128 -4.33 3.07 12.47
CA LYS A 128 -4.93 1.76 12.70
C LYS A 128 -6.22 1.64 11.87
N PRO A 129 -6.30 0.74 10.88
CA PRO A 129 -7.49 0.57 10.05
C PRO A 129 -8.71 0.05 10.82
N ASP A 130 -9.86 0.16 10.17
CA ASP A 130 -11.07 -0.56 10.55
C ASP A 130 -11.04 -1.98 9.96
N TYR A 131 -10.37 -2.88 10.66
CA TYR A 131 -10.20 -4.26 10.20
C TYR A 131 -11.52 -5.03 10.08
N GLU A 132 -12.52 -4.74 10.92
CA GLU A 132 -13.83 -5.38 10.84
C GLU A 132 -14.58 -4.93 9.58
N ARG A 133 -14.58 -3.63 9.28
CA ARG A 133 -15.15 -3.09 8.04
C ARG A 133 -14.44 -3.61 6.79
N LEU A 134 -13.11 -3.67 6.82
CA LEU A 134 -12.31 -4.23 5.73
C LEU A 134 -12.63 -5.71 5.50
N LEU A 135 -12.70 -6.50 6.57
CA LEU A 135 -13.02 -7.93 6.51
C LEU A 135 -14.42 -8.18 5.94
N ALA A 136 -15.39 -7.34 6.30
CA ALA A 136 -16.74 -7.41 5.72
C ALA A 136 -16.74 -7.14 4.21
N LEU A 137 -16.00 -6.13 3.73
CA LEU A 137 -15.91 -5.82 2.30
C LEU A 137 -15.20 -6.91 1.50
N VAL A 138 -14.06 -7.43 1.95
CA VAL A 138 -13.34 -8.50 1.22
C VAL A 138 -14.03 -9.86 1.32
N SER A 139 -15.06 -9.99 2.15
CA SER A 139 -15.94 -11.16 2.23
C SER A 139 -17.18 -11.06 1.34
N ASP A 140 -17.47 -9.88 0.77
CA ASP A 140 -18.61 -9.66 -0.11
C ASP A 140 -18.39 -10.36 -1.47
N GLU A 141 -19.23 -11.35 -1.77
CA GLU A 141 -19.14 -12.15 -3.00
C GLU A 141 -19.58 -11.39 -4.26
N VAL A 142 -20.26 -10.25 -4.11
CA VAL A 142 -20.63 -9.37 -5.24
C VAL A 142 -19.46 -8.46 -5.60
N GLN A 143 -18.76 -7.91 -4.59
CA GLN A 143 -17.59 -7.05 -4.81
C GLN A 143 -16.34 -7.87 -5.20
N TYR A 144 -16.19 -9.05 -4.63
CA TYR A 144 -15.06 -9.97 -4.85
C TYR A 144 -15.60 -11.36 -5.24
N PRO A 145 -16.07 -11.60 -6.47
CA PRO A 145 -16.70 -12.87 -6.85
C PRO A 145 -15.75 -14.08 -6.81
N HIS A 146 -14.43 -13.87 -6.87
CA HIS A 146 -13.42 -14.94 -6.85
C HIS A 146 -13.08 -15.39 -5.43
N ALA A 147 -13.45 -16.62 -5.08
CA ALA A 147 -13.23 -17.18 -3.74
C ALA A 147 -11.75 -17.19 -3.31
N GLU A 148 -10.83 -17.48 -4.24
CA GLU A 148 -9.38 -17.47 -3.96
C GLU A 148 -8.86 -16.07 -3.60
N ILE A 149 -9.37 -15.03 -4.26
CA ILE A 149 -9.02 -13.62 -3.97
C ILE A 149 -9.65 -13.20 -2.64
N ARG A 150 -10.94 -13.53 -2.41
CA ARG A 150 -11.61 -13.29 -1.12
C ARG A 150 -10.83 -13.91 0.03
N GLU A 151 -10.46 -15.18 -0.06
CA GLU A 151 -9.79 -15.86 1.03
C GLU A 151 -8.35 -15.35 1.24
N THR A 152 -7.63 -15.02 0.15
CA THR A 152 -6.33 -14.35 0.23
C THR A 152 -6.42 -13.02 1.00
N TYR A 153 -7.45 -12.20 0.70
CA TYR A 153 -7.65 -10.91 1.36
C TYR A 153 -8.21 -11.04 2.78
N ARG A 154 -9.16 -11.94 3.03
CA ARG A 154 -9.66 -12.28 4.38
C ARG A 154 -8.52 -12.71 5.29
N ALA A 155 -7.70 -13.67 4.85
CA ALA A 155 -6.57 -14.17 5.62
C ALA A 155 -5.50 -13.10 5.87
N ALA A 156 -5.25 -12.20 4.91
CA ALA A 156 -4.37 -11.05 5.12
C ALA A 156 -4.93 -10.05 6.16
N THR A 157 -6.23 -9.71 6.04
CA THR A 157 -6.93 -8.81 6.95
C THR A 157 -6.94 -9.35 8.38
N LEU A 158 -7.26 -10.64 8.56
CA LEU A 158 -7.27 -11.31 9.86
C LEU A 158 -5.89 -11.29 10.53
N ARG A 159 -4.81 -11.65 9.81
CA ARG A 159 -3.45 -11.58 10.36
C ARG A 159 -3.05 -10.16 10.77
N SER A 160 -3.42 -9.15 9.98
CA SER A 160 -3.16 -7.75 10.31
C SER A 160 -3.96 -7.26 11.51
N MET A 161 -5.20 -7.75 11.68
CA MET A 161 -6.07 -7.48 12.82
C MET A 161 -5.52 -8.12 14.11
N GLU A 162 -5.16 -9.40 14.07
CA GLU A 162 -4.56 -10.13 15.20
C GLU A 162 -3.23 -9.52 15.66
N ALA A 163 -2.43 -9.02 14.72
CA ALA A 163 -1.17 -8.33 14.99
C ALA A 163 -1.31 -6.83 15.30
N GLU A 164 -2.55 -6.31 15.38
CA GLU A 164 -2.88 -4.88 15.56
C GLU A 164 -2.06 -3.93 14.67
N THR A 165 -1.84 -4.31 13.40
CA THR A 165 -0.92 -3.63 12.51
C THR A 165 -1.34 -2.17 12.24
N LEU A 166 -0.38 -1.26 12.11
CA LEU A 166 -0.63 0.08 11.59
C LEU A 166 -0.41 0.10 10.06
N ALA A 167 -1.38 0.65 9.33
CA ALA A 167 -1.24 0.91 7.91
C ALA A 167 -0.46 2.22 7.68
N THR A 168 0.10 2.37 6.48
CA THR A 168 0.75 3.62 6.04
C THR A 168 0.37 3.90 4.60
N ASN A 169 -0.12 5.11 4.33
CA ASN A 169 -0.23 5.66 2.98
C ASN A 169 0.67 6.89 2.87
N ALA A 170 1.21 7.14 1.69
CA ALA A 170 1.98 8.35 1.42
C ALA A 170 1.82 8.78 -0.04
N THR A 171 1.95 10.08 -0.28
CA THR A 171 2.06 10.66 -1.62
C THR A 171 3.22 11.66 -1.65
N ARG A 172 3.86 11.80 -2.81
CA ARG A 172 4.99 12.70 -3.04
C ARG A 172 4.67 13.69 -4.15
N LEU A 173 5.04 14.93 -3.93
CA LEU A 173 5.05 16.00 -4.92
C LEU A 173 6.51 16.37 -5.18
N PHE A 174 6.92 16.31 -6.45
CA PHE A 174 8.26 16.69 -6.90
C PHE A 174 8.24 18.12 -7.46
N PHE A 175 9.37 18.81 -7.34
CA PHE A 175 9.59 20.12 -7.94
C PHE A 175 10.33 19.96 -9.27
N GLU A 176 10.05 20.85 -10.24
CA GLU A 176 10.65 20.86 -11.60
C GLU A 176 11.85 21.80 -11.74
#